data_AF-A0A8S3X7A6-F1
#
_entry.id   AF-A0A8S3X7A6-F1
#
_cell.length_a   1.000
_cell.length_b   1.000
_cell.length_c   1.000
_cell.angle_alpha   90.00
_cell.angle_beta   90.00
_cell.angle_gamma   90.00
#
_symmetry.space_group_name_H-M   'P 1'
#
loop_
_entity.id
_entity.type
_entity.pdbx_description
1 polymer ?
#
loop_
_entity_poly.entity_id
_entity_poly.type
_entity_poly.pdbx_seq_one_letter_code
_entity_poly.pdbx_strand_id
1 'polypeptide(L)'
;MPLFQSKIQAIEKEGVTIAEINCILNATLNALKSRKDENFKSLTVIRLLNTLENNGTSTDNFKTEILDLYVDLTAYLEKWIKNIEEFSFFRWMILQKEMKSFSNSDSASSIEFLSKLNISVDDVKLFDDTKF
;
A
#
# COMPACT_ATOMS: atom_id res chain seq x y z
N MET A 1 -15.62 -3.48 5.32
CA MET A 1 -14.47 -2.88 4.58
C MET A 1 -13.17 -3.58 5.00
N PRO A 2 -12.76 -4.65 4.30
CA PRO A 2 -11.56 -5.42 4.68
C PRO A 2 -10.24 -4.63 4.52
N LEU A 3 -10.23 -3.66 3.59
CA LEU A 3 -9.07 -2.79 3.35
C LEU A 3 -8.71 -2.00 4.61
N PHE A 4 -9.66 -1.25 5.18
CA PHE A 4 -9.38 -0.47 6.39
C PHE A 4 -9.14 -1.35 7.60
N GLN A 5 -9.91 -2.43 7.76
CA GLN A 5 -9.77 -3.32 8.92
C GLN A 5 -8.37 -3.94 9.01
N SER A 6 -7.83 -4.47 7.90
CA SER A 6 -6.49 -5.05 7.89
C SER A 6 -5.39 -4.02 8.10
N LYS A 7 -5.58 -2.78 7.61
CA LYS A 7 -4.62 -1.68 7.77
C LYS A 7 -4.63 -1.12 9.20
N ILE A 8 -5.80 -1.02 9.83
CA ILE A 8 -5.94 -0.63 11.25
C ILE A 8 -5.27 -1.68 12.14
N GLN A 9 -5.57 -2.96 11.92
CA GLN A 9 -4.91 -4.05 12.65
C GLN A 9 -3.38 -4.04 12.47
N ALA A 10 -2.88 -3.62 11.31
CA ALA A 10 -1.45 -3.50 11.08
C ALA A 10 -0.82 -2.32 11.84
N ILE A 11 -1.56 -1.22 12.06
CA ILE A 11 -1.11 -0.05 12.83
C ILE A 11 -1.18 -0.32 14.34
N GLU A 12 -2.20 -1.05 14.81
CA GLU A 12 -2.44 -1.31 16.23
C GLU A 12 -1.56 -2.44 16.81
N LYS A 13 -0.76 -3.12 15.99
CA LYS A 13 0.19 -4.13 16.47
C LYS A 13 1.22 -3.49 17.41
N GLU A 14 1.58 -4.20 18.47
CA GLU A 14 2.69 -3.80 19.33
C GLU A 14 4.01 -3.78 18.54
N GLY A 15 4.84 -2.76 18.79
CA GLY A 15 6.15 -2.62 18.16
C GLY A 15 6.14 -2.06 16.74
N VAL A 16 5.01 -1.54 16.26
CA VAL A 16 4.94 -0.85 14.96
C VAL A 16 5.67 0.49 15.06
N THR A 17 6.63 0.68 14.17
CA THR A 17 7.41 1.91 14.05
C THR A 17 6.64 2.99 13.29
N ILE A 18 6.97 4.26 13.55
CA ILE A 18 6.37 5.38 12.82
C ILE A 18 6.62 5.31 11.30
N ALA A 19 7.75 4.73 10.90
CA ALA A 19 8.08 4.48 9.50
C ALA A 19 7.11 3.46 8.86
N GLU A 20 6.80 2.37 9.57
CA GLU A 20 5.81 1.37 9.14
C GLU A 20 4.40 1.98 9.06
N ILE A 21 4.01 2.80 10.03
CA ILE A 21 2.73 3.54 10.00
C ILE A 21 2.67 4.42 8.76
N ASN A 22 3.74 5.18 8.47
CA ASN A 22 3.82 6.04 7.30
C ASN A 22 3.68 5.23 5.99
N CYS A 23 4.30 4.06 5.90
CA CYS A 23 4.14 3.16 4.74
C CYS A 23 2.72 2.59 4.62
N ILE A 24 2.10 2.16 5.73
CA ILE A 24 0.73 1.62 5.75
C ILE A 24 -0.27 2.70 5.30
N LEU A 25 -0.13 3.92 5.82
CA LEU A 25 -1.00 5.04 5.48
C LEU A 25 -0.85 5.44 4.00
N ASN A 26 0.38 5.55 3.49
CA ASN A 26 0.63 5.83 2.07
C ASN A 26 0.07 4.72 1.15
N ALA A 27 0.26 3.45 1.51
CA ALA A 27 -0.29 2.34 0.74
C ALA A 27 -1.83 2.37 0.73
N THR A 28 -2.45 2.76 1.84
CA THR A 28 -3.90 2.91 1.95
C THR A 28 -4.40 4.10 1.13
N LEU A 29 -3.69 5.23 1.17
CA LEU A 29 -3.99 6.41 0.37
C LEU A 29 -3.95 6.08 -1.12
N ASN A 30 -2.90 5.40 -1.58
CA ASN A 30 -2.77 5.00 -2.99
C ASN A 30 -3.91 4.07 -3.41
N ALA A 31 -4.25 3.08 -2.59
CA ALA A 31 -5.36 2.17 -2.86
C ALA A 31 -6.72 2.91 -2.97
N LEU A 32 -6.93 3.96 -2.17
CA LEU A 32 -8.15 4.78 -2.26
C LEU A 32 -8.15 5.66 -3.51
N LYS A 33 -7.01 6.26 -3.87
CA LYS A 33 -6.88 7.04 -5.11
C LYS A 33 -7.16 6.16 -6.34
N SER A 34 -6.55 4.99 -6.43
CA SER A 34 -6.83 4.03 -7.52
C SER A 34 -8.30 3.64 -7.58
N ARG A 35 -8.91 3.35 -6.43
CA ARG A 35 -10.36 3.03 -6.38
C ARG A 35 -11.23 4.20 -6.84
N LYS A 36 -10.85 5.44 -6.53
CA LYS A 36 -11.54 6.62 -7.00
C LYS A 36 -11.44 6.74 -8.52
N ASP A 37 -10.23 6.64 -9.05
CA ASP A 37 -9.96 6.81 -10.48
C ASP A 37 -10.64 5.72 -11.32
N GLU A 38 -10.73 4.51 -10.79
CA GLU A 38 -11.46 3.38 -11.38
C GLU A 38 -12.97 3.42 -11.13
N ASN A 39 -13.49 4.44 -10.43
CA ASN A 39 -14.89 4.54 -9.99
C ASN A 39 -15.38 3.27 -9.26
N PHE A 40 -14.49 2.64 -8.49
CA PHE A 40 -14.68 1.32 -7.90
C PHE A 40 -15.94 1.26 -7.02
N LYS A 41 -16.71 0.19 -7.20
CA LYS A 41 -17.87 -0.17 -6.39
C LYS A 41 -17.78 -1.66 -6.12
N SER A 42 -18.15 -2.10 -4.92
CA SER A 42 -18.15 -3.54 -4.64
C SER A 42 -19.17 -4.26 -5.52
N LEU A 43 -18.92 -5.52 -5.86
CA LEU A 43 -19.84 -6.33 -6.66
C LEU A 43 -21.24 -6.38 -6.04
N THR A 44 -21.32 -6.45 -4.71
CA THR A 44 -22.58 -6.41 -3.97
C THR A 44 -23.32 -5.09 -4.20
N VAL A 45 -22.61 -3.95 -4.15
CA VAL A 45 -23.20 -2.64 -4.42
C VAL A 45 -23.67 -2.54 -5.86
N ILE A 46 -22.88 -3.01 -6.84
CA ILE A 46 -23.28 -3.03 -8.25
C ILE A 46 -24.56 -3.85 -8.45
N ARG A 47 -24.65 -5.04 -7.85
CA ARG A 47 -25.86 -5.88 -7.94
C ARG A 47 -27.08 -5.16 -7.37
N LEU A 48 -26.94 -4.50 -6.22
CA LEU A 48 -28.02 -3.74 -5.60
C LEU A 48 -28.46 -2.54 -6.45
N LEU A 49 -27.49 -1.80 -7.03
CA LEU A 49 -27.80 -0.67 -7.92
C LEU A 49 -28.56 -1.14 -9.16
N ASN A 50 -28.15 -2.23 -9.79
CA ASN A 50 -28.85 -2.78 -10.94
C ASN A 50 -30.28 -3.22 -10.59
N THR A 51 -30.51 -3.79 -9.40
CA THR A 51 -31.87 -4.12 -8.93
C THR A 51 -32.72 -2.87 -8.75
N LEU A 52 -32.17 -1.79 -8.20
CA LEU A 52 -32.89 -0.54 -8.00
C LEU A 52 -33.20 0.17 -9.33
N GLU A 53 -32.26 0.16 -10.28
CA GLU A 53 -32.47 0.69 -11.63
C GLU A 53 -33.54 -0.08 -12.40
N ASN A 54 -33.54 -1.42 -12.29
CA ASN A 54 -34.59 -2.26 -12.89
C ASN A 54 -35.98 -2.00 -12.27
N ASN A 55 -36.03 -1.51 -11.03
CA ASN A 55 -37.26 -1.10 -10.36
C ASN A 55 -37.64 0.37 -10.65
N GLY A 56 -36.93 1.06 -11.55
CA GLY A 56 -37.21 2.42 -11.97
C GLY A 56 -36.73 3.51 -11.01
N THR A 57 -35.89 3.17 -10.01
CA THR A 57 -35.32 4.14 -9.08
C THR A 57 -33.99 4.68 -9.61
N SER A 58 -33.80 6.00 -9.61
CA SER A 58 -32.51 6.60 -9.98
C SER A 58 -31.47 6.33 -8.89
N THR A 59 -30.28 5.88 -9.32
CA THR A 59 -29.15 5.54 -8.44
C THR A 59 -27.98 6.52 -8.58
N ASP A 60 -28.12 7.54 -9.42
CA ASP A 60 -27.00 8.41 -9.82
C ASP A 60 -26.46 9.21 -8.64
N ASN A 61 -27.34 9.70 -7.76
CA ASN A 61 -26.93 10.39 -6.53
C ASN A 61 -26.05 9.50 -5.65
N PHE A 62 -26.44 8.25 -5.45
CA PHE A 62 -25.67 7.31 -4.64
C PHE A 62 -24.32 6.96 -5.30
N LYS A 63 -24.28 6.86 -6.63
CA LYS A 63 -23.01 6.66 -7.36
C LYS A 63 -22.06 7.84 -7.13
N THR A 64 -22.58 9.07 -7.12
CA THR A 64 -21.81 10.28 -6.81
C THR A 64 -21.35 10.30 -5.36
N GLU A 65 -22.22 9.98 -4.40
CA GLU A 65 -21.87 9.92 -2.97
C GLU A 65 -20.73 8.91 -2.69
N ILE A 66 -20.67 7.80 -3.41
CA ILE A 66 -19.54 6.86 -3.30
C ILE A 66 -18.22 7.50 -3.74
N LEU A 67 -18.24 8.31 -4.80
CA LEU A 67 -17.03 8.99 -5.27
C LEU A 67 -16.61 10.08 -4.30
N ASP A 68 -17.57 10.84 -3.77
CA ASP A 68 -17.32 11.86 -2.75
C ASP A 68 -16.75 11.24 -1.48
N LEU A 69 -17.24 10.06 -1.08
CA LEU A 69 -16.65 9.30 0.03
C LEU A 69 -15.17 9.00 -0.19
N TYR A 70 -14.75 8.61 -1.40
CA TYR A 70 -13.33 8.40 -1.69
C TYR A 70 -12.54 9.71 -1.61
N VAL A 71 -13.10 10.82 -2.09
CA VAL A 71 -12.49 12.15 -1.99
C VAL A 71 -12.25 12.51 -0.52
N ASP A 72 -13.26 12.38 0.32
CA ASP A 72 -13.20 12.73 1.74
C ASP A 72 -12.21 11.85 2.50
N LEU A 73 -12.22 10.53 2.25
CA LEU A 73 -11.28 9.59 2.87
C LEU A 73 -9.83 9.87 2.46
N THR A 74 -9.60 10.18 1.18
CA THR A 74 -8.28 10.58 0.67
C THR A 74 -7.81 11.87 1.35
N ALA A 75 -8.66 12.90 1.40
CA ALA A 75 -8.32 14.18 2.03
C ALA A 75 -8.04 14.03 3.53
N TYR A 76 -8.79 13.18 4.22
CA TYR A 76 -8.57 12.86 5.63
C TYR A 76 -7.20 12.21 5.84
N LEU A 77 -6.87 11.18 5.05
CA LEU A 77 -5.59 10.48 5.17
C LEU A 77 -4.40 11.36 4.80
N GLU A 78 -4.53 12.26 3.82
CA GLU A 78 -3.48 13.21 3.46
C GLU A 78 -3.13 14.15 4.63
N LYS A 79 -4.12 14.61 5.39
CA LYS A 79 -3.88 15.41 6.60
C LYS A 79 -3.10 14.62 7.65
N TRP A 80 -3.42 13.34 7.83
CA TRP A 80 -2.70 12.46 8.76
C TRP A 80 -1.27 12.20 8.31
N ILE A 81 -1.06 11.89 7.03
CA ILE A 81 0.27 11.65 6.46
C ILE A 81 1.15 12.89 6.60
N LYS A 82 0.61 14.08 6.35
CA LYS A 82 1.36 15.34 6.49
C LYS A 82 1.97 15.52 7.89
N ASN A 83 1.24 15.12 8.94
CA ASN A 83 1.73 15.24 10.32
C ASN A 83 2.87 14.27 10.65
N ILE A 84 3.04 13.20 9.88
CA ILE A 84 4.10 12.20 10.08
C ILE A 84 5.13 12.20 8.95
N GLU A 85 4.99 13.11 7.99
CA GLU A 85 5.85 13.22 6.82
C GLU A 85 7.28 13.60 7.21
N GLU A 86 7.43 14.34 8.31
CA GLU A 86 8.74 14.64 8.90
C GLU A 86 9.52 13.38 9.25
N PHE A 87 8.87 12.25 9.55
CA PHE A 87 9.52 10.97 9.87
C PHE A 87 9.81 10.10 8.64
N SER A 88 9.55 10.61 7.43
CA SER A 88 9.77 9.86 6.18
C SER A 88 11.21 9.41 5.99
N PHE A 89 12.19 10.13 6.56
CA PHE A 89 13.59 9.74 6.50
C PHE A 89 13.89 8.44 7.26
N PHE A 90 13.03 7.97 8.17
CA PHE A 90 13.19 6.67 8.84
C PHE A 90 12.76 5.48 7.97
N ARG A 91 12.27 5.70 6.74
CA ARG A 91 11.85 4.61 5.83
C ARG A 91 12.94 3.59 5.54
N TRP A 92 14.22 3.97 5.53
CA TRP A 92 15.32 3.03 5.32
C TRP A 92 15.41 1.94 6.40
N MET A 93 14.92 2.21 7.62
CA MET A 93 14.90 1.20 8.70
C MET A 93 13.94 0.05 8.37
N ILE A 94 12.91 0.28 7.58
CA ILE A 94 12.00 -0.78 7.10
C ILE A 94 12.77 -1.71 6.17
N LEU A 95 13.59 -1.16 5.26
CA LEU A 95 14.41 -1.97 4.37
C LEU A 95 15.38 -2.86 5.14
N GLN A 96 15.95 -2.40 6.26
CA GLN A 96 16.80 -3.24 7.10
C GLN A 96 16.03 -4.41 7.74
N LYS A 97 14.80 -4.16 8.19
CA LYS A 97 13.95 -5.22 8.76
C LYS A 97 13.58 -6.27 7.71
N GLU A 98 13.26 -5.84 6.49
CA GLU A 98 12.96 -6.71 5.36
C GLU A 98 14.22 -7.40 4.78
N MET A 99 15.39 -6.74 4.81
CA MET A 99 16.68 -7.32 4.42
C MET A 99 17.09 -8.49 5.31
N LYS A 100 16.71 -8.51 6.58
CA LYS A 100 16.91 -9.68 7.45
C LYS A 100 16.12 -10.92 7.00
N SER A 101 15.16 -10.75 6.11
CA SER A 101 14.40 -11.84 5.48
C SER A 101 14.99 -12.30 4.14
N PHE A 102 16.01 -11.61 3.59
CA PHE A 102 16.66 -12.03 2.34
C PHE A 102 17.48 -13.29 2.60
N SER A 103 17.17 -14.38 1.88
CA SER A 103 18.00 -15.56 1.91
C SER A 103 19.20 -15.38 0.99
N ASN A 104 20.35 -15.98 1.35
CA ASN A 104 21.53 -15.97 0.49
C ASN A 104 21.27 -16.58 -0.91
N SER A 105 20.25 -17.45 -1.02
CA SER A 105 19.79 -18.00 -2.31
C SER A 105 19.13 -16.96 -3.21
N ASP A 106 18.34 -16.04 -2.66
CA ASP A 106 17.63 -15.02 -3.47
C ASP A 106 18.60 -13.99 -4.03
N SER A 107 19.64 -13.63 -3.26
CA SER A 107 20.74 -12.79 -3.73
C SER A 107 21.59 -13.46 -4.80
N ALA A 108 21.86 -14.78 -4.67
CA ALA A 108 22.64 -15.51 -5.67
C ALA A 108 21.94 -15.57 -7.03
N SER A 109 20.64 -15.85 -7.07
CA SER A 109 19.85 -15.85 -8.32
C SER A 109 19.77 -14.46 -8.95
N SER A 110 19.71 -13.41 -8.13
CA SER A 110 19.70 -12.03 -8.61
C SER A 110 21.05 -11.61 -9.20
N ILE A 111 22.17 -12.00 -8.57
CA ILE A 111 23.53 -11.78 -9.12
C ILE A 111 23.71 -12.54 -10.43
N GLU A 112 23.23 -13.78 -10.53
CA GLU A 112 23.30 -14.56 -11.77
C GLU A 112 22.51 -13.90 -12.91
N PHE A 113 21.32 -13.36 -12.61
CA PHE A 113 20.52 -12.60 -13.57
C PHE A 113 21.23 -11.30 -14.02
N LEU A 114 21.81 -10.56 -13.09
CA LEU A 114 22.54 -9.32 -13.40
C LEU A 114 23.81 -9.59 -14.22
N SER A 115 24.51 -10.67 -13.94
CA SER A 115 25.64 -11.15 -14.73
C SER A 115 25.24 -11.45 -16.19
N LYS A 116 24.06 -12.06 -16.41
CA LYS A 116 23.50 -12.28 -17.76
C LYS A 116 23.19 -10.96 -18.50
N LEU A 117 23.01 -9.85 -17.78
CA LEU A 117 22.82 -8.51 -18.33
C LEU A 117 24.14 -7.72 -18.46
N ASN A 118 25.31 -8.37 -18.29
CA ASN A 118 26.64 -7.76 -18.25
C ASN A 118 26.82 -6.71 -17.12
N ILE A 119 26.05 -6.81 -16.04
CA ILE A 119 26.21 -5.98 -14.86
C ILE A 119 27.08 -6.76 -13.85
N SER A 120 28.29 -6.27 -13.61
CA SER A 120 29.20 -6.84 -12.61
C SER A 120 28.80 -6.35 -11.22
N VAL A 121 28.56 -7.30 -10.31
CA VAL A 121 28.29 -7.05 -8.89
C VAL A 121 29.42 -7.70 -8.09
N ASP A 122 29.99 -6.94 -7.15
CA ASP A 122 30.95 -7.44 -6.16
C ASP A 122 30.17 -8.23 -5.10
N ASP A 123 30.08 -9.54 -5.32
CA ASP A 123 29.35 -10.48 -4.49
C ASP A 123 29.96 -10.58 -3.08
N VAL A 124 31.28 -10.52 -2.97
CA VAL A 124 31.99 -10.54 -1.68
C VAL A 124 31.55 -9.37 -0.79
N LYS A 125 31.56 -8.14 -1.31
CA LYS A 125 31.04 -6.98 -0.55
C LYS A 125 29.56 -7.10 -0.23
N LEU A 126 28.75 -7.55 -1.18
CA LEU A 126 27.31 -7.68 -1.01
C LEU A 126 26.97 -8.66 0.14
N PHE A 127 27.68 -9.78 0.23
CA PHE A 127 27.47 -10.79 1.27
C PHE A 127 28.10 -10.42 2.61
N ASP A 128 29.13 -9.58 2.63
CA ASP A 128 29.73 -9.09 3.89
C ASP A 128 28.91 -7.94 4.51
N ASP A 129 28.34 -7.04 3.70
CA ASP A 129 27.49 -5.93 4.17
C ASP A 129 26.06 -6.37 4.58
N THR A 130 25.64 -7.58 4.18
CA THR A 130 24.32 -8.16 4.53
C THR A 130 24.37 -9.11 5.73
N LYS A 131 25.56 -9.39 6.30
CA LYS A 131 25.73 -10.10 7.58
C LYS A 131 25.47 -9.15 8.76
N PHE A 132 24.20 -8.93 9.10
CA PHE A 132 23.79 -8.28 10.35
C PHE A 132 22.69 -9.05 11.09
#